data_AF-A0A7Y2D6I8-F1
#
_entry.id   AF-A0A7Y2D6I8-F1
#
_cell.length_a   1.000
_cell.length_b   1.000
_cell.length_c   1.000
_cell.angle_alpha   90.00
_cell.angle_beta   90.00
_cell.angle_gamma   90.00
#
_symmetry.space_group_name_H-M   'P 1'
#
loop_
_entity.id
_entity.type
_entity.pdbx_description
1 polymer ?
#
loop_
_entity_poly.entity_id
_entity_poly.type
_entity_poly.pdbx_seq_one_letter_code
_entity_poly.pdbx_strand_id
1 'polypeptide(L)'
;MGSDKANERRRRFKRDERELREIVNGWELIPGTPDDEFDCLVHHLLSWLGSEKKEREIVVALSDELESHFGFSRVSKRDTGKMVNSVCEWWGSRDEIATN
;
A
#
# COMPACT_ATOMS: atom_id res chain seq x y z
N MET A 1 18.20 25.78 -2.35
CA MET A 1 18.27 24.57 -3.22
C MET A 1 18.02 23.24 -2.50
N GLY A 2 18.04 23.15 -1.15
CA GLY A 2 17.70 21.90 -0.44
C GLY A 2 16.20 21.67 -0.18
N SER A 3 15.41 22.75 -0.11
CA SER A 3 13.98 22.70 0.24
C SER A 3 13.08 22.17 -0.88
N ASP A 4 13.48 22.38 -2.14
CA ASP A 4 12.65 22.03 -3.31
C ASP A 4 12.58 20.51 -3.51
N LYS A 5 13.72 19.81 -3.44
CA LYS A 5 13.79 18.34 -3.52
C LYS A 5 13.05 17.66 -2.38
N ALA A 6 13.10 18.21 -1.17
CA ALA A 6 12.37 17.68 -0.02
C ALA A 6 10.84 17.86 -0.18
N ASN A 7 10.41 19.00 -0.72
CA ASN A 7 9.01 19.26 -1.01
C ASN A 7 8.48 18.39 -2.16
N GLU A 8 9.28 18.14 -3.19
CA GLU A 8 8.94 17.21 -4.28
C GLU A 8 8.75 15.79 -3.78
N ARG A 9 9.67 15.28 -2.93
CA ARG A 9 9.53 13.96 -2.31
C ARG A 9 8.26 13.86 -1.47
N ARG A 10 7.96 14.87 -0.66
CA ARG A 10 6.73 14.93 0.14
C ARG A 10 5.48 14.95 -0.72
N ARG A 11 5.49 15.70 -1.84
CA ARG A 11 4.36 15.76 -2.77
C ARG A 11 4.14 14.43 -3.48
N ARG A 12 5.21 13.75 -3.90
CA ARG A 12 5.14 12.40 -4.49
C ARG A 12 4.57 11.42 -3.47
N PHE A 13 5.11 11.39 -2.24
CA PHE A 13 4.61 10.52 -1.18
C PHE A 13 3.11 10.73 -0.90
N LYS A 14 2.65 11.98 -0.76
CA LYS A 14 1.22 12.28 -0.54
C LYS A 14 0.33 11.88 -1.71
N ARG A 15 0.86 11.91 -2.94
CA ARG A 15 0.14 11.43 -4.12
C ARG A 15 0.01 9.91 -4.07
N ASP A 16 1.11 9.23 -3.78
CA ASP A 16 1.17 7.78 -3.68
C ASP A 16 0.25 7.25 -2.56
N GLU A 17 0.21 7.96 -1.43
CA GLU A 17 -0.68 7.67 -0.30
C GLU A 17 -2.15 7.76 -0.70
N ARG A 18 -2.54 8.81 -1.43
CA ARG A 18 -3.92 8.97 -1.90
C ARG A 18 -4.31 7.88 -2.90
N GLU A 19 -3.47 7.61 -3.89
CA GLU A 19 -3.73 6.57 -4.90
C GLU A 19 -3.79 5.18 -4.27
N LEU A 20 -2.89 4.88 -3.33
CA LEU A 20 -2.91 3.60 -2.63
C LEU A 20 -4.11 3.45 -1.70
N ARG A 21 -4.57 4.53 -1.07
CA ARG A 21 -5.81 4.54 -0.27
C ARG A 21 -7.01 4.13 -1.11
N GLU A 22 -7.12 4.61 -2.35
CA GLU A 22 -8.22 4.21 -3.26
C GLU A 22 -8.19 2.71 -3.56
N ILE A 23 -6.99 2.13 -3.73
CA ILE A 23 -6.81 0.68 -3.93
C ILE A 23 -7.23 -0.11 -2.68
N VAL A 24 -6.76 0.31 -1.50
CA VAL A 24 -7.04 -0.37 -0.24
C VAL A 24 -8.52 -0.27 0.14
N ASN A 25 -9.14 0.90 -0.01
CA ASN A 25 -10.57 1.08 0.24
C ASN A 25 -11.42 0.27 -0.75
N GLY A 26 -10.93 0.10 -1.99
CA GLY A 26 -11.55 -0.75 -3.01
C GLY A 26 -11.53 -2.26 -2.70
N TRP A 27 -10.76 -2.71 -1.71
CA TRP A 27 -10.80 -4.10 -1.24
C TRP A 27 -12.06 -4.44 -0.45
N GLU A 28 -12.84 -3.43 -0.05
CA GLU A 28 -14.06 -3.58 0.75
C GLU A 28 -13.87 -4.50 1.98
N LEU A 29 -12.70 -4.40 2.63
CA LEU A 29 -12.35 -5.22 3.81
C LEU A 29 -13.39 -5.09 4.93
N ILE A 30 -13.89 -3.88 5.14
CA ILE A 30 -15.02 -3.59 6.03
C ILE A 30 -15.98 -2.65 5.29
N PRO A 31 -17.19 -3.11 4.94
CA PRO A 31 -18.19 -2.25 4.33
C PRO A 31 -18.61 -1.10 5.25
N GLY A 32 -18.57 0.13 4.75
CA GLY A 32 -19.07 1.31 5.45
C GLY A 32 -18.13 1.92 6.48
N THR A 33 -16.85 1.54 6.49
CA THR A 33 -15.84 2.23 7.32
C THR A 33 -15.45 3.59 6.75
N PRO A 34 -14.97 4.49 7.60
CA PRO A 34 -14.32 5.73 7.16
C PRO A 34 -13.17 5.46 6.19
N ASP A 35 -12.94 6.38 5.26
CA ASP A 35 -11.88 6.28 4.25
C ASP A 35 -10.46 6.31 4.86
N ASP A 36 -10.32 6.80 6.08
CA ASP A 36 -9.07 6.92 6.85
C ASP A 36 -8.80 5.72 7.78
N GLU A 37 -9.75 4.77 7.90
CA GLU A 37 -9.61 3.59 8.76
C GLU A 37 -8.35 2.76 8.40
N PHE A 38 -8.00 2.73 7.12
CA PHE A 38 -6.85 1.99 6.60
C PHE A 38 -5.61 2.85 6.36
N ASP A 39 -5.55 4.09 6.85
CA ASP A 39 -4.39 4.98 6.62
C ASP A 39 -3.09 4.42 7.19
N CYS A 40 -3.17 3.73 8.33
CA CYS A 40 -2.02 3.03 8.90
C CYS A 40 -1.49 1.92 7.97
N LEU A 41 -2.41 1.17 7.36
CA LEU A 41 -2.08 0.09 6.43
C LEU A 41 -1.50 0.64 5.12
N VAL A 42 -2.07 1.72 4.59
CA VAL A 42 -1.56 2.45 3.42
C VAL A 42 -0.11 2.90 3.68
N HIS A 43 0.17 3.45 4.86
CA HIS A 43 1.51 3.88 5.23
C HIS A 43 2.50 2.70 5.29
N HIS A 44 2.10 1.57 5.87
CA HIS A 44 2.93 0.35 5.93
C HIS A 44 3.24 -0.19 4.54
N LEU A 45 2.23 -0.29 3.67
CA LEU A 45 2.39 -0.76 2.30
C LEU A 45 3.35 0.15 1.50
N LEU A 46 3.23 1.47 1.58
CA LEU A 46 4.18 2.39 0.93
C LEU A 46 5.61 2.22 1.44
N SER A 47 5.78 2.05 2.75
CA SER A 47 7.09 1.81 3.36
C SER A 47 7.71 0.51 2.85
N TRP A 48 6.91 -0.55 2.73
CA TRP A 48 7.37 -1.84 2.22
C TRP A 48 7.71 -1.79 0.72
N LEU A 49 6.89 -1.15 -0.11
CA LEU A 49 7.13 -0.98 -1.54
C LEU A 49 8.35 -0.10 -1.85
N GLY A 50 8.59 0.91 -1.01
CA GLY A 50 9.78 1.76 -1.09
C GLY A 50 11.06 1.12 -0.57
N SER A 51 10.97 -0.10 -0.03
CA SER A 51 12.10 -0.87 0.49
C SER A 51 12.48 -2.02 -0.46
N GLU A 52 13.64 -2.64 -0.26
CA GLU A 52 14.08 -3.81 -1.04
C GLU A 52 13.33 -5.12 -0.68
N LYS A 53 12.17 -5.01 -0.03
CA LYS A 53 11.33 -6.16 0.34
C LYS A 53 10.77 -6.83 -0.91
N LYS A 54 10.79 -8.16 -0.90
CA LYS A 54 10.19 -8.96 -1.98
C LYS A 54 8.69 -9.09 -1.76
N GLU A 55 7.93 -9.20 -2.84
CA GLU A 55 6.48 -9.37 -2.83
C GLU A 55 6.00 -10.40 -1.79
N ARG A 56 6.63 -11.59 -1.72
CA ARG A 56 6.32 -12.62 -0.73
C ARG A 56 6.43 -12.16 0.73
N GLU A 57 7.37 -11.26 1.03
CA GLU A 57 7.58 -10.72 2.38
C GLU A 57 6.50 -9.69 2.70
N ILE A 58 6.06 -8.93 1.69
CA ILE A 58 4.93 -8.01 1.78
C ILE A 58 3.63 -8.80 2.02
N VAL A 59 3.45 -9.96 1.36
CA VAL A 59 2.28 -10.85 1.62
C VAL A 59 2.24 -11.32 3.06
N VAL A 60 3.38 -11.77 3.62
CA VAL A 60 3.44 -12.21 5.02
C VAL A 60 3.15 -11.04 5.95
N ALA A 61 3.80 -9.89 5.73
CA ALA A 61 3.60 -8.71 6.57
C ALA A 61 2.16 -8.17 6.52
N LEU A 62 1.54 -8.16 5.34
CA LEU A 62 0.14 -7.77 5.17
C LEU A 62 -0.79 -8.75 5.89
N SER A 63 -0.54 -10.05 5.78
CA SER A 63 -1.33 -11.06 6.48
C SER A 63 -1.26 -10.87 7.99
N ASP A 64 -0.04 -10.64 8.53
CA ASP A 64 0.17 -10.45 9.96
C ASP A 64 -0.47 -9.14 10.45
N GLU A 65 -0.41 -8.05 9.68
CA GLU A 65 -1.06 -6.78 10.01
C GLU A 65 -2.59 -6.92 10.03
N LEU A 66 -3.16 -7.55 9.00
CA LEU A 66 -4.60 -7.79 8.91
C LEU A 66 -5.09 -8.65 10.09
N GLU A 67 -4.31 -9.64 10.52
CA GLU A 67 -4.67 -10.49 11.67
C GLU A 67 -4.46 -9.79 13.02
N SER A 68 -3.28 -9.19 13.25
CA SER A 68 -2.88 -8.66 14.56
C SER A 68 -3.49 -7.31 14.89
N HIS A 69 -3.66 -6.44 13.89
CA HIS A 69 -4.15 -5.08 14.09
C HIS A 69 -5.65 -4.97 13.80
N PHE A 70 -6.13 -5.62 12.73
CA PHE A 70 -7.54 -5.56 12.33
C PHE A 70 -8.37 -6.79 12.71
N GLY A 71 -7.74 -7.87 13.20
CA GLY A 71 -8.45 -9.08 13.64
C GLY A 71 -8.95 -9.97 12.50
N PHE A 72 -8.53 -9.75 11.26
CA PHE A 72 -8.95 -10.50 10.07
C PHE A 72 -8.23 -11.84 9.90
N SER A 73 -8.31 -12.70 10.92
CA SER A 73 -7.79 -14.08 10.90
C SER A 73 -8.37 -14.98 9.78
N ARG A 74 -9.36 -14.51 9.02
CA ARG A 74 -10.02 -15.24 7.92
C ARG A 74 -9.58 -14.83 6.53
N VAL A 75 -8.79 -13.78 6.37
CA VAL A 75 -8.28 -13.41 5.04
C VAL A 75 -7.30 -14.50 4.61
N SER A 76 -7.61 -15.20 3.52
CA SER A 76 -6.76 -16.28 3.05
C SER A 76 -5.44 -15.72 2.51
N LYS A 77 -4.33 -16.44 2.68
CA LYS A 77 -3.04 -16.06 2.07
C LYS A 77 -3.13 -15.86 0.55
N ARG A 78 -4.08 -16.53 -0.10
CA ARG A 78 -4.36 -16.35 -1.53
C ARG A 78 -4.95 -14.97 -1.81
N ASP A 79 -5.87 -14.50 -0.98
CA ASP A 79 -6.49 -13.18 -1.16
C ASP A 79 -5.54 -12.07 -0.75
N THR A 80 -4.78 -12.24 0.33
CA THR A 80 -3.63 -11.37 0.66
C THR A 80 -2.64 -11.30 -0.50
N GLY A 81 -2.33 -12.44 -1.14
CA GLY A 81 -1.47 -12.49 -2.32
C GLY A 81 -2.00 -11.68 -3.50
N LYS A 82 -3.31 -11.74 -3.78
CA LYS A 82 -3.93 -10.90 -4.82
C LYS A 82 -3.86 -9.42 -4.47
N MET A 83 -4.14 -9.05 -3.22
CA MET A 83 -4.06 -7.68 -2.73
C MET A 83 -2.66 -7.10 -2.90
N VAL A 84 -1.63 -7.85 -2.47
CA VAL A 84 -0.23 -7.43 -2.65
C VAL A 84 0.14 -7.36 -4.13
N ASN A 85 -0.28 -8.31 -4.95
CA ASN A 85 0.00 -8.28 -6.38
C ASN A 85 -0.57 -7.01 -7.03
N SER A 86 -1.83 -6.66 -6.77
CA SER A 86 -2.43 -5.42 -7.30
C SER A 86 -1.67 -4.16 -6.86
N VAL A 87 -1.14 -4.14 -5.63
CA VAL A 87 -0.35 -3.03 -5.11
C VAL A 87 1.05 -2.99 -5.74
N CYS A 88 1.69 -4.13 -5.95
CA CYS A 88 2.98 -4.24 -6.63
C CYS A 88 2.88 -3.89 -8.12
N GLU A 89 1.82 -4.31 -8.80
CA GLU A 89 1.51 -3.92 -10.19
C GLU A 89 1.32 -2.41 -10.30
N TRP A 90 0.51 -1.81 -9.41
CA TRP A 90 0.36 -0.36 -9.36
C TRP A 90 1.72 0.33 -9.11
N TRP A 91 2.52 -0.16 -8.16
CA TRP A 91 3.82 0.41 -7.86
C TRP A 91 4.80 0.35 -9.05
N GLY A 92 4.86 -0.79 -9.76
CA GLY A 92 5.70 -0.95 -10.95
C GLY A 92 5.24 -0.10 -12.14
N SER A 93 3.93 0.06 -12.33
CA SER A 93 3.38 0.90 -13.41
C SER A 93 3.75 2.39 -13.26
N ARG A 94 4.01 2.84 -12.02
CA ARG A 94 4.46 4.22 -11.75
C ARG A 94 5.89 4.47 -12.25
N ASP A 95 6.74 3.45 -12.23
CA ASP A 95 8.11 3.54 -12.73
C ASP A 95 8.15 3.48 -14.27
N GLU A 96 7.26 2.71 -14.91
CA GLU A 96 7.16 2.70 -16.38
C GLU A 96 6.73 4.07 -16.95
N ILE A 97 5.83 4.79 -16.28
CA ILE A 97 5.38 6.13 -16.70
C ILE A 97 6.50 7.19 -16.59
N ALA A 98 7.55 6.95 -15.78
CA ALA A 98 8.65 7.90 -15.63
C ALA A 98 9.66 7.86 -16.80
N THR A 99 9.46 7.00 -17.80
CA THR A 99 10.42 6.75 -18.89
C THR A 99 9.94 7.16 -20.28
N ASN A 100 8.77 7.79 -20.42
CA ASN A 100 8.23 8.21 -21.73
C ASN A 100 8.00 9.71 -21.83
#